data_AF-A0A661T7S3-F1
#
_entry.id   AF-A0A661T7S3-F1
#
_cell.length_a   1.000
_cell.length_b   1.000
_cell.length_c   1.000
_cell.angle_alpha   90.00
_cell.angle_beta   90.00
_cell.angle_gamma   90.00
#
_symmetry.space_group_name_H-M   'P 1'
#
loop_
_entity.id
_entity.type
_entity.pdbx_description
1 polymer ?
#
loop_
_entity_poly.entity_id
_entity_poly.type
_entity_poly.pdbx_seq_one_letter_code
_entity_poly.pdbx_strand_id
1 'polypeptide(L)'
;VVVNLYPFRETIAGPGVTIEQARGNIDIGGPCMIRASAKNFIRVAPVVDPSDYTMVLSDMQANQGMTSLDLRFHLARKAFEHTAVYDRTIADFLAAEKYDKVQKCYKKAEEV
;
A
#
# COMPACT_ATOMS: atom_id res chain seq x y z
N VAL A 1 -6.31 12.62 2.17
CA VAL A 1 -6.54 11.17 2.31
C VAL A 1 -5.40 10.65 3.16
N VAL A 2 -5.70 9.96 4.27
CA VAL A 2 -4.69 9.40 5.18
C VAL A 2 -4.91 7.90 5.22
N VAL A 3 -4.01 7.14 4.60
CA VAL A 3 -4.13 5.68 4.44
C VAL A 3 -2.73 5.09 4.49
N ASN A 4 -2.51 4.10 5.37
CA ASN A 4 -1.35 3.23 5.31
C ASN A 4 -1.78 1.85 4.80
N LEU A 5 -0.82 1.08 4.29
CA LEU A 5 -1.06 -0.27 3.81
C LEU A 5 -0.82 -1.29 4.92
N TYR A 6 -1.58 -2.38 4.88
CA TYR A 6 -1.31 -3.54 5.72
C TYR A 6 0.14 -4.00 5.50
N PRO A 7 0.89 -4.37 6.55
CA PRO A 7 2.30 -4.70 6.43
C PRO A 7 2.49 -6.10 5.82
N PHE A 8 2.22 -6.24 4.52
CA PHE A 8 2.34 -7.49 3.77
C PHE A 8 3.72 -8.12 3.95
N ARG A 9 4.78 -7.30 4.03
CA ARG A 9 6.15 -7.74 4.32
C ARG A 9 6.27 -8.47 5.66
N GLU A 10 5.59 -7.98 6.70
CA GLU A 10 5.59 -8.62 8.02
C GLU A 10 4.76 -9.91 7.96
N THR A 11 3.67 -9.92 7.22
CA THR A 11 2.84 -11.12 7.01
C THR A 11 3.64 -12.25 6.37
N ILE A 12 4.44 -11.98 5.34
CA ILE A 12 5.20 -13.03 4.64
C ILE A 12 6.52 -13.40 5.34
N ALA A 13 6.95 -12.65 6.36
CA ALA A 13 8.17 -12.94 7.12
C ALA A 13 8.00 -14.04 8.18
N GLY A 14 6.76 -14.43 8.49
CA GLY A 14 6.47 -15.47 9.48
C GLY A 14 6.88 -16.88 9.05
N PRO A 15 7.38 -17.73 9.96
CA PRO A 15 7.64 -19.13 9.63
C PRO A 15 6.33 -19.86 9.27
N GLY A 16 6.34 -20.59 8.15
CA GLY A 16 5.20 -21.42 7.74
C GLY A 16 4.03 -20.66 7.11
N VAL A 17 4.22 -19.40 6.70
CA VAL A 17 3.19 -18.65 5.97
C VAL A 17 2.82 -19.39 4.69
N THR A 18 1.52 -19.64 4.53
CA THR A 18 0.97 -20.27 3.33
C THR A 18 0.69 -19.25 2.25
N ILE A 19 0.65 -19.71 1.00
CA ILE A 19 0.28 -18.87 -0.15
C ILE A 19 -1.12 -18.29 0.03
N GLU A 20 -2.06 -19.07 0.57
CA GLU A 20 -3.43 -18.59 0.81
C GLU A 20 -3.48 -17.49 1.87
N GLN A 21 -2.69 -17.60 2.94
CA GLN A 21 -2.55 -16.53 3.93
C GLN A 21 -1.93 -15.28 3.32
N ALA A 22 -0.86 -15.41 2.53
CA ALA A 22 -0.26 -14.27 1.85
C ALA A 22 -1.28 -13.61 0.89
N ARG A 23 -1.94 -14.39 0.03
CA ARG A 23 -2.98 -13.91 -0.90
C ARG A 23 -4.10 -13.16 -0.18
N GLY A 24 -4.56 -13.67 0.96
CA GLY A 24 -5.62 -13.06 1.76
C GLY A 24 -5.24 -11.72 2.42
N ASN A 25 -3.94 -11.42 2.53
CA ASN A 25 -3.43 -10.18 3.14
C ASN A 25 -2.96 -9.14 2.09
N ILE A 26 -3.20 -9.39 0.80
CA ILE A 26 -2.97 -8.38 -0.23
C ILE A 26 -4.10 -7.35 -0.16
N ASP A 27 -3.74 -6.11 0.17
CA ASP A 27 -4.66 -4.98 0.22
C ASP A 27 -4.95 -4.46 -1.20
N ILE A 28 -6.23 -4.32 -1.51
CA ILE A 28 -6.73 -3.78 -2.77
C ILE A 28 -7.24 -2.34 -2.59
N GLY A 29 -7.90 -2.07 -1.47
CA GLY A 29 -8.54 -0.78 -1.22
C GLY A 29 -7.52 0.30 -0.90
N GLY A 30 -6.52 -0.01 -0.08
CA GLY A 30 -5.44 0.88 0.30
C GLY A 30 -4.70 1.47 -0.90
N PRO A 31 -4.09 0.63 -1.77
CA PRO A 31 -3.37 1.13 -2.95
C PRO A 31 -4.29 1.88 -3.92
N CYS A 32 -5.56 1.49 -4.04
CA CYS A 32 -6.55 2.21 -4.85
C CYS A 32 -6.75 3.65 -4.37
N MET A 33 -7.03 3.84 -3.07
CA MET A 33 -7.24 5.18 -2.49
C MET A 33 -5.97 6.03 -2.51
N ILE A 34 -4.82 5.43 -2.23
CA ILE A 34 -3.51 6.12 -2.27
C ILE A 34 -3.22 6.60 -3.69
N ARG A 35 -3.34 5.73 -4.70
CA ARG A 35 -3.07 6.11 -6.10
C ARG A 35 -4.07 7.14 -6.62
N ALA A 36 -5.35 7.02 -6.27
CA ALA A 36 -6.37 7.99 -6.66
C ALA A 36 -6.09 9.39 -6.09
N SER A 37 -5.74 9.47 -4.80
CA SER A 37 -5.39 10.73 -4.15
C SER A 37 -4.07 11.32 -4.65
N ALA A 38 -3.05 10.48 -4.84
CA ALA A 38 -1.76 10.88 -5.39
C ALA A 38 -1.85 11.38 -6.84
N LYS A 39 -2.67 10.76 -7.69
CA LYS A 39 -2.98 11.29 -9.03
C LYS A 39 -3.57 12.70 -8.95
N ASN A 40 -4.44 12.96 -7.99
CA ASN A 40 -5.13 14.23 -7.84
C ASN A 40 -4.41 15.21 -6.88
N PHE A 41 -3.09 15.17 -6.84
CA PHE A 41 -2.27 16.00 -5.93
C PHE A 41 -2.48 17.51 -6.11
N ILE A 42 -2.99 17.95 -7.26
CA ILE A 42 -3.34 19.36 -7.48
C ILE A 42 -4.41 19.83 -6.47
N ARG A 43 -5.23 18.91 -5.94
CA ARG A 43 -6.34 19.19 -5.01
C ARG A 43 -6.31 18.39 -3.70
N VAL A 44 -5.64 17.24 -3.65
CA VAL A 44 -5.72 16.29 -2.52
C VAL A 44 -4.32 16.00 -1.97
N ALA A 45 -4.15 16.01 -0.65
CA ALA A 45 -2.92 15.56 0.01
C ALA A 45 -2.99 14.04 0.32
N PRO A 46 -2.13 13.19 -0.28
CA PRO A 46 -2.07 11.75 0.00
C PRO A 46 -1.03 11.46 1.10
N VAL A 47 -1.46 11.21 2.33
CA VAL A 47 -0.54 10.89 3.44
C VAL A 47 -0.51 9.38 3.67
N VAL A 48 0.69 8.80 3.57
CA VAL A 48 0.92 7.34 3.71
C VAL A 48 1.76 6.95 4.93
N ASP A 49 2.31 7.93 5.63
CA ASP A 49 3.25 7.74 6.74
C ASP A 49 2.94 8.73 7.87
N PRO A 50 2.71 8.24 9.11
CA PRO A 50 2.45 9.11 10.27
C PRO A 50 3.55 10.13 10.58
N SER A 51 4.79 9.88 10.16
CA SER A 51 5.90 10.83 10.38
C SER A 51 5.71 12.16 9.63
N ASP A 52 4.87 12.19 8.59
CA ASP A 52 4.58 13.41 7.83
C ASP A 52 3.54 14.32 8.50
N TYR A 53 2.86 13.87 9.57
CA TYR A 53 1.77 14.63 10.18
C TYR A 53 2.20 16.00 10.66
N THR A 54 3.38 16.10 11.29
CA THR A 54 3.93 17.39 11.75
C THR A 54 4.13 18.35 10.58
N MET A 55 4.68 17.87 9.46
CA MET A 55 4.89 18.69 8.25
C MET A 55 3.57 19.20 7.68
N VAL A 56 2.55 18.33 7.59
CA VAL A 56 1.21 18.69 7.10
C VAL A 56 0.56 19.75 7.99
N LEU A 57 0.63 19.56 9.32
CA LEU A 57 0.06 20.51 10.28
C LEU A 57 0.75 21.88 10.19
N SER A 58 2.09 21.91 10.11
CA SER A 58 2.85 23.15 9.96
C SER A 58 2.53 23.88 8.66
N ASP A 59 2.43 23.17 7.53
CA ASP A 59 2.05 23.75 6.24
C ASP A 59 0.64 24.34 6.29
N MET A 60 -0.33 23.62 6.88
CA MET A 60 -1.70 24.14 7.04
C MET A 60 -1.76 25.38 7.94
N GLN A 61 -1.02 25.40 9.05
CA GLN A 61 -0.95 26.57 9.93
C GLN A 61 -0.40 27.80 9.19
N ALA A 62 0.61 27.62 8.34
CA ALA A 62 1.21 28.69 7.55
C ALA A 62 0.29 29.18 6.40
N ASN A 63 -0.61 28.32 5.90
CA ASN A 63 -1.43 28.57 4.71
C ASN A 63 -2.94 28.70 5.02
N GLN A 64 -3.31 29.31 6.16
CA GLN A 64 -4.71 29.56 6.54
C GLN A 64 -5.60 28.31 6.54
N GLY A 65 -5.04 27.17 6.98
CA GLY A 65 -5.72 25.88 7.03
C GLY A 65 -5.75 25.13 5.69
N MET A 66 -5.12 25.65 4.63
CA MET A 66 -5.01 24.97 3.33
C MET A 66 -3.67 24.25 3.21
N THR A 67 -3.59 23.22 2.37
CA THR A 67 -2.29 22.66 1.99
C THR A 67 -1.69 23.43 0.82
N SER A 68 -0.37 23.56 0.80
CA SER A 68 0.36 24.10 -0.35
C SER A 68 0.45 23.08 -1.48
N LEU A 69 0.65 23.56 -2.72
CA LEU A 69 0.89 22.68 -3.87
C LEU A 69 2.20 21.90 -3.71
N ASP A 70 3.22 22.53 -3.13
CA ASP A 70 4.53 21.92 -2.88
C ASP A 70 4.42 20.72 -1.94
N LEU A 71 3.73 20.88 -0.80
CA LEU A 71 3.45 19.77 0.12
C LEU A 71 2.71 18.64 -0.59
N ARG A 72 1.63 18.94 -1.34
CA ARG A 72 0.84 17.89 -2.00
C ARG A 72 1.66 17.14 -3.06
N PHE A 73 2.52 17.83 -3.80
CA PHE A 73 3.38 17.18 -4.78
C PHE A 73 4.47 16.31 -4.11
N HIS A 74 5.06 16.80 -3.01
CA HIS A 74 5.98 16.01 -2.20
C HIS A 74 5.33 14.70 -1.70
N LEU A 75 4.14 14.83 -1.10
CA LEU A 75 3.35 13.70 -0.61
C LEU A 75 2.97 12.72 -1.73
N ALA A 76 2.61 13.23 -2.92
CA ALA A 76 2.26 12.39 -4.06
C ALA A 76 3.43 11.54 -4.57
N ARG A 77 4.65 12.09 -4.58
CA ARG A 77 5.86 11.31 -4.90
C ARG A 77 6.06 10.18 -3.90
N LYS A 78 5.97 10.49 -2.60
CA LYS A 78 6.10 9.50 -1.52
C LYS A 78 5.00 8.42 -1.60
N ALA A 79 3.77 8.81 -1.90
CA ALA A 79 2.63 7.90 -2.05
C ALA A 79 2.81 6.90 -3.23
N PHE A 80 3.27 7.38 -4.39
CA PHE A 80 3.55 6.49 -5.52
C PHE A 80 4.73 5.56 -5.24
N GLU A 81 5.80 6.05 -4.59
CA GLU A 81 6.91 5.19 -4.14
C GLU A 81 6.42 4.10 -3.18
N HIS A 82 5.59 4.47 -2.19
CA HIS A 82 5.04 3.53 -1.21
C HIS A 82 4.25 2.39 -1.88
N THR A 83 3.39 2.72 -2.85
CA THR A 83 2.64 1.69 -3.60
C THR A 83 3.51 0.87 -4.55
N ALA A 84 4.55 1.46 -5.15
CA ALA A 84 5.51 0.72 -5.97
C ALA A 84 6.29 -0.33 -5.16
N VAL A 85 6.75 0.03 -3.96
CA VAL A 85 7.42 -0.90 -3.03
C VAL A 85 6.47 -2.02 -2.59
N TYR A 86 5.19 -1.68 -2.34
CA TYR A 86 4.18 -2.66 -1.97
C TYR A 86 3.97 -3.71 -3.07
N ASP A 87 3.72 -3.26 -4.31
CA ASP A 87 3.53 -4.14 -5.46
C ASP A 87 4.79 -4.96 -5.77
N ARG A 88 5.99 -4.36 -5.62
CA ARG A 88 7.27 -5.08 -5.76
C ARG A 88 7.37 -6.23 -4.76
N THR A 89 7.00 -5.99 -3.50
CA THR A 89 7.03 -7.01 -2.45
C THR A 89 6.09 -8.18 -2.79
N ILE A 90 4.89 -7.89 -3.31
CA ILE A 90 3.94 -8.93 -3.77
C ILE A 90 4.53 -9.71 -4.95
N ALA A 91 5.09 -9.02 -5.94
CA ALA A 91 5.69 -9.64 -7.11
C ALA A 91 6.87 -10.55 -6.75
N ASP A 92 7.74 -10.10 -5.84
CA ASP A 92 8.86 -10.89 -5.32
C ASP A 92 8.38 -12.14 -4.59
N PHE A 93 7.37 -12.03 -3.73
CA PHE A 93 6.78 -13.17 -3.04
C PHE A 93 6.25 -14.21 -4.02
N LEU A 94 5.42 -13.79 -4.98
CA LEU A 94 4.83 -14.70 -5.97
C LEU A 94 5.87 -15.34 -6.88
N ALA A 95 6.94 -14.62 -7.24
CA ALA A 95 8.02 -15.14 -8.06
C ALA A 95 8.85 -16.23 -7.35
N ALA A 96 8.92 -16.19 -6.01
CA ALA A 96 9.60 -17.19 -5.21
C ALA A 96 8.76 -18.47 -4.97
N GLU A 97 7.45 -18.41 -5.21
CA GLU A 97 6.57 -19.54 -4.97
C GLU A 97 6.53 -20.55 -6.13
N LYS A 98 6.31 -21.81 -5.76
CA LYS A 98 6.19 -22.91 -6.74
C LYS A 98 4.73 -23.21 -7.04
N TYR A 99 4.44 -23.48 -8.31
CA TYR A 99 3.09 -23.73 -8.78
C TYR A 99 2.39 -24.92 -8.08
N ASP A 100 3.14 -25.96 -7.70
CA ASP A 100 2.60 -27.12 -6.99
C ASP A 100 2.02 -26.76 -5.61
N LYS A 101 2.62 -25.78 -4.92
CA LYS A 101 2.06 -25.24 -3.67
C LYS A 101 0.79 -24.44 -3.92
N VAL A 102 0.74 -23.64 -4.99
CA VAL A 102 -0.46 -22.85 -5.36
C VAL A 102 -1.62 -23.79 -5.64
N GLN A 103 -1.38 -24.87 -6.39
CA GLN A 103 -2.40 -25.85 -6.74
C GLN A 103 -2.98 -26.52 -5.50
N LYS A 104 -2.19 -26.80 -4.46
CA LYS A 104 -2.68 -27.38 -3.19
C LYS A 104 -3.63 -26.44 -2.43
N CYS A 105 -3.56 -25.13 -2.66
CA CYS A 105 -4.49 -24.16 -2.08
C CYS A 105 -5.82 -24.11 -2.83
N TYR A 106 -5.90 -24.64 -4.06
CA TYR A 106 -7.09 -24.62 -4.89
C TYR A 106 -7.71 -26.02 -4.97
N LYS A 107 -8.72 -26.30 -4.13
CA LYS A 107 -9.50 -27.54 -4.23
C LYS A 107 -10.44 -27.45 -5.43
N LYS A 108 -10.34 -28.40 -6.36
CA LYS A 108 -11.32 -28.53 -7.45
C LYS A 108 -12.65 -29.05 -6.89
N ALA A 109 -13.75 -28.61 -7.48
CA ALA A 109 -15.11 -28.95 -7.05
C ALA A 109 -15.43 -30.46 -7.04
N GLU A 110 -14.57 -31.30 -7.62
CA GLU A 110 -14.70 -32.76 -7.67
C GLU A 110 -14.16 -33.47 -6.40
N GLU A 111 -13.57 -32.73 -5.46
CA GLU A 111 -12.93 -33.27 -4.24
C GLU A 111 -13.60 -32.81 -2.91
N VAL A 112 -14.83 -32.29 -2.97
CA VAL A 112 -15.64 -31.88 -1.79
C VAL A 112 -16.94 -32.67 -1.70
#